data_AF-A0A6P1NQS0-F1
#
_entry.id   AF-A0A6P1NQS0-F1
#
_cell.length_a   1.000
_cell.length_b   1.000
_cell.length_c   1.000
_cell.angle_alpha   90.00
_cell.angle_beta   90.00
_cell.angle_gamma   90.00
#
_symmetry.space_group_name_H-M   'P 1'
#
loop_
_entity.id
_entity.type
_entity.pdbx_description
1 polymer ?
#
loop_
_entity_poly.entity_id
_entity_poly.type
_entity_poly.pdbx_seq_one_letter_code
_entity_poly.pdbx_strand_id
1 'polypeptide(L)' 'MTSLMVSMLAFVAGVKDRFTSEKGATAVEYGLLVALIAAVIVVVVATLGTQINTAFTKISNQL' A
#
# COMPACT_ATOMS: atom_id res chain seq x y z
N MET A 1 2.74 -48.21 6.73
CA MET A 1 1.91 -47.26 5.93
C MET A 1 1.51 -46.01 6.71
N THR A 2 1.37 -46.07 8.03
CA THR A 2 0.98 -44.91 8.87
C THR A 2 2.08 -43.83 8.99
N SER A 3 3.35 -44.21 9.12
CA SER A 3 4.47 -43.24 9.24
C SER A 3 4.63 -42.34 8.01
N LEU A 4 4.49 -42.91 6.80
CA LEU A 4 4.55 -42.16 5.54
C LEU A 4 3.36 -41.19 5.39
N MET A 5 2.16 -41.62 5.79
CA MET A 5 0.98 -40.75 5.79
C MET A 5 1.11 -39.60 6.79
N VAL A 6 1.65 -39.84 7.99
CA VAL A 6 1.86 -38.80 9.01
C VAL A 6 2.87 -37.77 8.50
N SER A 7 3.98 -38.20 7.90
CA SER A 7 4.96 -37.29 7.30
C SER A 7 4.36 -36.47 6.15
N MET A 8 3.50 -37.09 5.33
CA MET A 8 2.84 -36.41 4.21
C MET A 8 1.80 -35.38 4.68
N LEU A 9 1.02 -35.71 5.71
CA LEU A 9 0.07 -34.78 6.31
C LEU A 9 0.79 -33.61 7.02
N ALA A 10 1.89 -33.87 7.71
CA ALA A 10 2.70 -32.83 8.35
C ALA A 10 3.32 -31.86 7.34
N PHE A 11 3.81 -32.38 6.21
CA PHE A 11 4.33 -31.56 5.11
C PHE A 11 3.23 -30.67 4.50
N VAL A 12 2.07 -31.25 4.18
CA VAL A 12 0.93 -30.51 3.61
C VAL A 12 0.39 -29.47 4.60
N ALA A 13 0.31 -29.80 5.89
CA ALA A 13 -0.11 -28.87 6.94
C ALA A 13 0.88 -27.70 7.09
N GLY A 14 2.18 -27.97 7.11
CA GLY A 14 3.22 -26.93 7.18
C GLY A 14 3.24 -26.02 5.96
N VAL A 15 2.95 -26.56 4.77
CA VAL A 15 2.79 -25.76 3.55
C VAL A 15 1.54 -24.88 3.63
N LYS A 16 0.39 -25.44 4.00
CA LYS A 16 -0.88 -24.70 4.15
C LYS A 16 -0.76 -23.54 5.15
N ASP A 17 -0.11 -23.77 6.28
CA ASP A 17 0.08 -22.77 7.33
C ASP A 17 0.95 -21.59 6.86
N ARG A 18 1.99 -21.86 6.06
CA ARG A 18 2.86 -20.83 5.45
C ARG A 18 2.12 -19.87 4.52
N PHE A 19 1.10 -20.36 3.82
CA PHE A 19 0.28 -19.56 2.90
C PHE A 19 -0.94 -18.91 3.58
N THR A 20 -1.30 -19.37 4.78
CA THR A 20 -2.45 -18.84 5.54
C THR A 20 -2.00 -17.84 6.63
N SER A 21 -0.72 -17.86 7.02
CA SER A 21 -0.17 -16.98 8.05
C SER A 21 -0.25 -15.49 7.67
N GLU A 22 -1.20 -14.77 8.28
CA GLU A 22 -1.16 -13.37 8.77
C GLU A 22 -0.67 -12.24 7.83
N LYS A 23 -0.36 -12.50 6.55
CA LYS A 23 0.06 -11.46 5.59
C LYS A 23 -0.96 -10.33 5.44
N GLY A 24 -2.24 -10.62 5.72
CA GLY A 24 -3.32 -9.65 5.68
C GLY A 24 -3.27 -8.62 6.82
N ALA A 25 -2.91 -9.03 8.04
CA ALA A 25 -2.85 -8.11 9.19
C ALA A 25 -1.75 -7.05 9.00
N THR A 26 -0.57 -7.47 8.50
CA THR A 26 0.54 -6.57 8.21
C THR A 26 0.28 -5.66 7.00
N ALA A 27 -0.50 -6.13 6.01
CA ALA A 27 -0.87 -5.32 4.85
C ALA A 27 -1.76 -4.12 5.24
N VAL A 28 -2.60 -4.26 6.28
CA VAL A 28 -3.46 -3.19 6.77
C VAL A 28 -2.66 -2.14 7.55
N GLU A 29 -1.68 -2.55 8.35
CA GLU A 29 -0.84 -1.63 9.14
C GLU A 29 -0.01 -0.71 8.23
N TYR A 30 0.69 -1.29 7.25
CA TYR A 30 1.44 -0.50 6.27
C TYR A 30 0.53 0.22 5.27
N GLY A 31 -0.65 -0.34 4.97
CA GLY A 31 -1.65 0.28 4.11
C GLY A 31 -2.17 1.61 4.65
N LEU A 32 -2.40 1.72 5.96
CA LEU A 32 -2.83 2.96 6.60
C LEU A 32 -1.76 4.06 6.53
N LEU A 33 -0.49 3.70 6.75
CA LEU A 33 0.63 4.64 6.62
C LEU A 33 0.76 5.18 5.20
N VAL A 34 0.64 4.31 4.19
CA VAL A 34 0.65 4.72 2.78
C VAL A 34 -0.53 5.62 2.45
N ALA A 35 -1.73 5.33 2.98
CA ALA A 35 -2.91 6.16 2.77
C ALA A 35 -2.73 7.58 3.34
N LEU A 36 -2.14 7.72 4.53
CA LEU A 36 -1.84 9.02 5.13
C LEU A 36 -0.81 9.82 4.33
N ILE A 37 0.25 9.16 3.86
CA ILE A 37 1.25 9.80 2.99
C ILE A 37 0.60 10.27 1.68
N ALA A 38 -0.23 9.43 1.06
CA ALA A 38 -0.94 9.76 -0.16
C ALA A 38 -1.86 10.99 0.03
N ALA A 39 -2.59 11.06 1.15
CA ALA A 39 -3.45 12.20 1.47
C ALA A 39 -2.65 13.50 1.57
N VAL A 40 -1.50 13.49 2.26
CA VAL A 40 -0.61 14.66 2.38
C VAL A 40 -0.08 15.09 1.01
N ILE A 41 0.36 14.15 0.19
CA ILE A 41 0.87 14.43 -1.17
C ILE A 41 -0.21 15.12 -2.01
N VAL A 42 -1.45 14.62 -1.99
CA VAL A 42 -2.56 15.20 -2.75
C VAL A 42 -2.81 16.66 -2.36
N VAL A 43 -2.83 16.96 -1.06
CA VAL A 43 -3.01 18.32 -0.55
C VAL A 43 -1.89 19.24 -1.01
N VAL A 44 -0.63 18.80 -0.89
CA VAL A 44 0.54 19.59 -1.31
C VAL A 44 0.52 19.85 -2.81
N VAL A 45 0.24 18.83 -3.62
CA VAL A 45 0.20 18.97 -5.09
C VAL A 45 -0.95 19.89 -5.52
N ALA A 46 -2.12 19.78 -4.90
CA ALA A 46 -3.26 20.65 -5.20
C ALA A 46 -2.94 22.13 -4.90
N THR A 47 -2.39 22.42 -3.73
CA THR A 47 -2.02 23.80 -3.35
C THR A 47 -0.91 24.37 -4.23
N LEU A 48 0.10 23.56 -4.57
CA LEU A 48 1.17 23.96 -5.48
C LEU A 48 0.62 24.23 -6.89
N GLY A 49 -0.28 23.39 -7.39
CA GLY A 49 -0.96 23.59 -8.67
C GLY A 49 -1.72 24.91 -8.75
N THR A 50 -2.45 25.29 -7.70
CA THR A 50 -3.12 26.60 -7.62
C THR A 50 -2.13 27.76 -7.66
N GLN A 51 -1.01 27.67 -6.95
CA GLN A 51 0.01 28.72 -6.94
C GLN A 51 0.67 28.90 -8.31
N ILE A 52 1.01 27.78 -8.96
CA ILE A 52 1.58 27.78 -10.31
C ILE A 52 0.60 28.40 -11.32
N ASN A 53 -0.66 27.96 -11.32
CA ASN A 53 -1.70 28.54 -12.18
C ASN A 53 -1.84 30.05 -11.94
N THR A 54 -1.86 30.48 -10.68
CA THR A 54 -1.94 31.91 -10.33
C THR A 54 -0.74 32.69 -10.89
N ALA A 55 0.46 32.13 -10.80
CA ALA A 55 1.66 32.76 -11.35
C ALA A 55 1.59 32.91 -12.88
N PHE A 56 1.18 31.85 -13.59
CA PHE A 56 1.00 31.91 -15.05
C PHE A 56 -0.11 32.85 -15.48
N THR A 57 -1.24 32.88 -14.76
CA THR A 57 -2.33 33.83 -15.04
C THR A 57 -1.87 35.28 -14.86
N LYS A 58 -1.07 35.58 -13.82
CA LYS A 58 -0.50 36.92 -13.64
C LYS A 58 0.35 37.34 -14.84
N ILE A 59 1.24 36.45 -15.31
CA ILE A 59 2.07 36.72 -16.49
C ILE A 59 1.19 36.92 -17.73
N SER A 60 0.20 36.04 -17.95
CA SER A 60 -0.70 36.13 -19.09
C SER A 60 -1.53 37.42 -19.12
N ASN A 61 -1.88 37.96 -17.95
CA ASN A 61 -2.63 39.21 -17.85
C ASN A 61 -1.76 40.46 -18.01
N GLN A 62 -0.43 40.30 -18.00
CA GLN A 62 0.54 41.39 -18.19
C GLN A 62 1.14 41.43 -19.60
N LEU A 63 0.78 40.48 -20.46
CA LEU A 63 1.07 40.43 -21.90
C LEU A 63 -0.09 41.05 -22.69
#